data_AF-A0A7W2THC8-F1
#
_entry.id   AF-A0A7W2THC8-F1
#
_cell.length_a   1.000
_cell.length_b   1.000
_cell.length_c   1.000
_cell.angle_alpha   90.00
_cell.angle_beta   90.00
_cell.angle_gamma   90.00
#
_symmetry.space_group_name_H-M   'P 1'
#
loop_
_entity.id
_entity.type
_entity.pdbx_description
1 polymer ?
#
loop_
_entity_poly.entity_id
_entity_poly.type
_entity_poly.pdbx_seq_one_letter_code
_entity_poly.pdbx_strand_id
1 'polypeptide(L)'
;MQVTNQLIKETSKQFSTHILNSGMECGISQDITDPQGKRVFLKAGTEITEKIRLKLTNLQQEGIIGHEDVISLTEDTSNEDILAPILDLAKTNPVINNFQLNETLVTIGDFIKGGSIPKKIIDHLSIFSHLNPSAYQNTLINLVFGTHIGKANNYSPTELTELISVLFFENIGYARLNNTMKDAKLVHPILSKEIVRLAGLESKLVLESIEQHEEKLDGSGYPKKLTQIHEYAQISQIANQYSQITRKSKNINTAIGELYLLAEGFDFRTSQKMQAIYSYHLQKPLLAIMQESIQTDTHRQAYGNHLYDQLSKVIKWTNTLNTNNPEMNFIQAKLRSTLWVSESSQQPFQIKREELKDNQVCKMFTNDARRLVLQISQFANYFNQILHYPIKIDNISTNKEYFLKLINPII
;
A
#
# COMPACT_ATOMS: atom_id res chain seq x y z
N MET A 1 -16.65 23.45 4.48
CA MET A 1 -16.42 24.34 3.32
C MET A 1 -15.44 25.47 3.65
N GLN A 2 -15.63 26.27 4.71
CA GLN A 2 -14.72 27.39 5.04
C GLN A 2 -13.27 26.95 5.33
N VAL A 3 -13.06 25.90 6.13
CA VAL A 3 -11.71 25.40 6.47
C VAL A 3 -10.98 24.82 5.25
N THR A 4 -11.70 24.13 4.35
CA THR A 4 -11.13 23.51 3.14
C THR A 4 -10.72 24.55 2.10
N ASN A 5 -11.56 25.57 1.88
CA ASN A 5 -11.22 26.69 0.99
C ASN A 5 -10.04 27.50 1.53
N GLN A 6 -9.93 27.62 2.85
CA GLN A 6 -8.80 28.24 3.49
C GLN A 6 -7.50 27.45 3.26
N LEU A 7 -7.53 26.11 3.39
CA LEU A 7 -6.36 25.27 3.13
C LEU A 7 -5.88 25.33 1.66
N ILE A 8 -6.80 25.33 0.70
CA ILE A 8 -6.46 25.55 -0.72
C ILE A 8 -5.79 26.92 -0.90
N LYS A 9 -6.39 27.97 -0.33
CA LYS A 9 -5.83 29.33 -0.39
C LYS A 9 -4.45 29.46 0.27
N GLU A 10 -4.24 28.76 1.39
CA GLU A 10 -2.97 28.74 2.11
C GLU A 10 -1.88 27.99 1.32
N THR A 11 -2.26 26.96 0.57
CA THR A 11 -1.33 26.14 -0.23
C THR A 11 -1.13 26.67 -1.66
N SER A 12 -1.92 27.65 -2.11
CA SER A 12 -1.83 28.30 -3.42
C SER A 12 -0.41 28.75 -3.77
N LYS A 13 0.19 29.56 -2.89
CA LYS A 13 1.54 30.11 -3.08
C LYS A 13 2.59 29.01 -3.14
N GLN A 14 2.40 27.96 -2.35
CA GLN A 14 3.29 26.81 -2.34
C GLN A 14 3.19 26.05 -3.66
N PHE A 15 1.99 25.86 -4.20
CA PHE A 15 1.78 25.24 -5.50
C PHE A 15 2.45 26.01 -6.64
N SER A 16 2.32 27.34 -6.68
CA SER A 16 3.05 28.16 -7.65
C SER A 16 4.57 28.03 -7.51
N THR A 17 5.08 27.97 -6.27
CA THR A 17 6.51 27.75 -6.01
C THR A 17 6.96 26.36 -6.50
N HIS A 18 6.09 25.36 -6.34
CA HIS A 18 6.31 24.00 -6.78
C HIS A 18 6.33 23.86 -8.30
N ILE A 19 5.46 24.56 -9.02
CA ILE A 19 5.51 24.63 -10.49
C ILE A 19 6.86 25.17 -10.96
N LEU A 20 7.35 26.25 -10.33
CA LEU A 20 8.62 26.86 -10.70
C LEU A 20 9.84 25.98 -10.38
N ASN A 21 9.71 25.13 -9.36
CA ASN A 21 10.80 24.28 -8.87
C ASN A 21 10.74 22.84 -9.42
N SER A 22 9.71 22.46 -10.18
CA SER A 22 9.60 21.11 -10.73
C SER A 22 10.60 20.84 -11.87
N GLY A 23 11.21 21.89 -12.43
CA GLY A 23 12.08 21.79 -13.60
C GLY A 23 11.33 21.67 -14.93
N MET A 24 10.00 21.78 -14.87
CA MET A 24 9.07 21.70 -15.99
C MET A 24 8.91 23.04 -16.71
N GLU A 25 8.52 23.01 -17.98
CA GLU A 25 8.22 24.26 -18.72
C GLU A 25 6.93 24.87 -18.17
N CYS A 26 7.04 26.14 -17.72
CA CYS A 26 5.93 26.87 -17.14
C CYS A 26 5.81 28.28 -17.70
N GLY A 27 4.58 28.75 -17.70
CA GLY A 27 4.21 30.04 -18.26
C GLY A 27 2.99 30.62 -17.58
N ILE A 28 2.59 31.78 -18.08
CA ILE A 28 1.40 32.45 -17.61
C ILE A 28 0.14 31.75 -18.14
N SER A 29 -0.77 31.31 -17.26
CA SER A 29 -1.98 30.56 -17.66
C SER A 29 -3.06 31.42 -18.34
N GLN A 30 -3.08 32.72 -18.05
CA GLN A 30 -4.08 33.66 -18.56
C GLN A 30 -3.52 35.07 -18.69
N ASP A 31 -4.12 35.90 -19.53
CA ASP A 31 -3.71 37.31 -19.62
C ASP A 31 -3.84 38.00 -18.25
N ILE A 32 -2.75 38.61 -17.79
CA ILE A 32 -2.74 39.41 -16.57
C ILE A 32 -3.14 40.82 -16.94
N THR A 33 -4.29 41.26 -16.44
CA THR A 33 -4.84 42.57 -16.74
C THR A 33 -4.92 43.48 -15.52
N ASP A 34 -5.20 44.77 -15.74
CA ASP A 34 -5.63 45.67 -14.67
C ASP A 34 -7.00 45.25 -14.12
N PRO A 35 -7.41 45.71 -12.93
CA PRO A 35 -8.68 45.30 -12.32
C PRO A 35 -9.92 45.57 -13.20
N GLN A 36 -9.81 46.46 -14.19
CA GLN A 36 -10.87 46.79 -15.14
C GLN A 36 -10.78 46.01 -16.46
N GLY A 37 -9.78 45.15 -16.65
CA GLY A 37 -9.58 44.33 -17.86
C GLY A 37 -9.18 45.11 -19.11
N LYS A 38 -8.81 46.39 -18.99
CA LYS A 38 -8.52 47.32 -20.10
C LYS A 38 -7.07 47.28 -20.54
N ARG A 39 -6.13 46.90 -19.67
CA ARG A 39 -4.70 46.84 -19.99
C ARG A 39 -4.15 45.46 -19.68
N VAL A 40 -3.49 44.84 -20.65
CA VAL A 40 -2.76 43.58 -20.47
C VAL A 40 -1.33 43.88 -20.07
N PHE A 41 -0.90 43.43 -18.89
CA PHE A 41 0.47 43.55 -18.40
C PHE A 41 1.38 42.41 -18.89
N LEU A 42 0.83 41.20 -19.00
CA LEU A 42 1.50 39.98 -19.46
C LEU A 42 0.46 39.10 -20.17
N LYS A 43 0.85 38.45 -21.27
CA LYS A 43 -0.04 37.56 -22.01
C LYS A 43 0.06 36.13 -21.50
N ALA A 44 -1.01 35.36 -21.66
CA ALA A 44 -0.98 33.91 -21.51
C ALA A 44 0.15 33.31 -22.38
N GLY A 45 0.78 32.25 -21.88
CA GLY A 45 1.93 31.58 -22.51
C GLY A 45 3.26 32.31 -22.34
N THR A 46 3.32 33.47 -21.68
CA THR A 46 4.61 34.13 -21.40
C THR A 46 5.44 33.27 -20.45
N GLU A 47 6.66 32.92 -20.84
CA GLU A 47 7.63 32.17 -20.02
C GLU A 47 7.95 32.90 -18.71
N ILE A 48 8.08 32.18 -17.60
CA ILE A 48 8.37 32.78 -16.29
C ILE A 48 9.87 32.93 -16.07
N THR A 49 10.41 34.07 -16.51
CA THR A 49 11.75 34.52 -16.12
C THR A 49 11.78 35.04 -14.67
N GLU A 50 12.96 35.12 -14.05
CA GLU A 50 13.14 35.69 -12.70
C GLU A 50 12.59 37.13 -12.59
N LYS A 51 12.75 37.93 -13.65
CA LYS A 51 12.22 39.28 -13.74
C LYS A 51 10.69 39.29 -13.75
N ILE A 52 10.07 38.37 -14.48
CA ILE A 52 8.61 38.22 -14.51
C ILE A 52 8.13 37.75 -13.15
N ARG A 53 8.80 36.78 -12.52
CA ARG A 53 8.48 36.28 -11.17
C ARG A 53 8.45 37.39 -10.13
N LEU A 54 9.47 38.25 -10.09
CA LEU A 54 9.51 39.41 -9.19
C LEU A 54 8.35 40.36 -9.44
N LYS A 55 8.03 40.62 -10.72
CA LYS A 55 6.89 41.48 -11.11
C LYS A 55 5.55 40.88 -10.66
N LEU A 56 5.34 39.58 -10.84
CA LEU A 56 4.13 38.89 -10.38
C LEU A 56 4.00 38.94 -8.86
N THR A 57 5.11 38.75 -8.13
CA THR A 57 5.13 38.82 -6.67
C THR A 57 4.69 40.19 -6.17
N ASN A 58 5.18 41.26 -6.81
CA ASN A 58 4.77 42.63 -6.47
C ASN A 58 3.28 42.86 -6.78
N LEU A 59 2.80 42.46 -7.97
CA LEU A 59 1.40 42.59 -8.35
C LEU A 59 0.46 41.80 -7.41
N GLN A 60 0.89 40.63 -6.91
CA GLN A 60 0.15 39.86 -5.90
C GLN A 60 0.12 40.57 -4.55
N GLN A 61 1.24 41.12 -4.09
CA GLN A 61 1.31 41.88 -2.84
C GLN A 61 0.42 43.14 -2.87
N GLU A 62 0.31 43.76 -4.04
CA GLU A 62 -0.57 44.91 -4.29
C GLU A 62 -2.04 44.52 -4.48
N GLY A 63 -2.37 43.21 -4.47
CA GLY A 63 -3.73 42.70 -4.63
C GLY A 63 -4.31 42.86 -6.05
N ILE A 64 -3.45 43.07 -7.05
CA ILE A 64 -3.84 43.27 -8.46
C ILE A 64 -4.20 41.94 -9.13
N ILE A 65 -3.53 40.85 -8.74
CA ILE A 65 -3.76 39.49 -9.26
C ILE A 65 -3.94 38.46 -8.13
N GLY A 66 -4.72 37.41 -8.40
CA GLY A 66 -4.93 36.28 -7.50
C GLY A 66 -3.69 35.38 -7.34
N HIS A 67 -3.71 34.50 -6.32
CA HIS A 67 -2.56 33.67 -5.97
C HIS A 67 -2.43 32.37 -6.79
N GLU A 68 -3.49 31.80 -7.36
CA GLU A 68 -3.45 30.49 -8.07
C GLU A 68 -3.56 30.58 -9.59
N ASP A 69 -4.10 31.67 -10.13
CA ASP A 69 -4.64 31.66 -11.50
C ASP A 69 -3.63 32.09 -12.57
N VAL A 70 -2.35 32.18 -12.21
CA VAL A 70 -1.37 32.92 -13.02
C VAL A 70 -0.25 32.05 -13.58
N ILE A 71 0.15 30.99 -12.88
CA ILE A 71 1.27 30.14 -13.29
C ILE A 71 0.74 28.74 -13.57
N SER A 72 0.99 28.22 -14.77
CA SER A 72 0.69 26.84 -15.14
C SER A 72 1.84 26.20 -15.88
N LEU A 73 1.82 24.87 -15.95
CA LEU A 73 2.63 24.12 -16.89
C LEU A 73 2.20 24.48 -18.32
N THR A 74 3.19 24.75 -19.18
CA THR A 74 3.00 24.99 -20.61
C THR A 74 3.36 23.79 -21.46
N GLU A 75 4.09 22.83 -20.91
CA GLU A 75 4.28 21.55 -21.58
C GLU A 75 2.98 20.74 -21.60
N ASP A 76 2.70 20.14 -22.76
CA ASP A 76 1.59 19.21 -22.93
C ASP A 76 2.04 17.82 -22.50
N THR A 77 1.82 17.47 -21.23
CA THR A 77 1.98 16.09 -20.75
C THR A 77 0.91 15.21 -21.41
N SER A 78 1.33 14.24 -22.22
CA SER A 78 0.44 13.29 -22.87
C SER A 78 0.03 12.15 -21.94
N ASN A 79 -1.03 11.43 -22.29
CA ASN A 79 -1.41 10.19 -21.59
C ASN A 79 -0.28 9.15 -21.59
N GLU A 80 0.59 9.15 -22.62
CA GLU A 80 1.72 8.23 -22.70
C GLU A 80 2.81 8.58 -21.68
N ASP A 81 3.03 9.88 -21.43
CA ASP A 81 3.99 10.36 -20.41
C ASP A 81 3.56 9.95 -19.00
N ILE A 82 2.25 9.77 -18.78
CA ILE A 82 1.67 9.29 -17.53
C ILE A 82 1.75 7.75 -17.44
N LEU A 83 1.49 7.05 -18.55
CA LEU A 83 1.46 5.59 -18.60
C LEU A 83 2.85 4.96 -18.58
N ALA A 84 3.83 5.55 -19.26
CA ALA A 84 5.17 4.99 -19.40
C ALA A 84 5.85 4.71 -18.04
N PRO A 85 5.81 5.60 -17.03
CA PRO A 85 6.33 5.33 -15.70
C PRO A 85 5.68 4.12 -15.01
N ILE A 86 4.38 3.88 -15.24
CA ILE A 86 3.66 2.72 -14.68
C ILE A 86 4.17 1.44 -15.32
N LEU A 87 4.32 1.43 -16.64
CA LEU A 87 4.82 0.28 -17.39
C LEU A 87 6.29 -0.01 -17.09
N ASP A 88 7.12 1.02 -16.92
CA ASP A 88 8.53 0.86 -16.55
C ASP A 88 8.67 0.31 -15.12
N LEU A 89 7.89 0.85 -14.18
CA LEU A 89 7.82 0.34 -12.82
C LEU A 89 7.40 -1.14 -12.80
N ALA A 90 6.42 -1.53 -13.61
CA ALA A 90 5.98 -2.92 -13.67
C ALA A 90 7.07 -3.89 -14.17
N LYS A 91 7.96 -3.42 -15.06
CA LYS A 91 9.10 -4.20 -15.57
C LYS A 91 10.22 -4.30 -14.54
N THR A 92 10.49 -3.22 -13.81
CA THR A 92 11.65 -3.11 -12.90
C THR A 92 11.34 -3.60 -11.48
N ASN A 93 10.10 -3.50 -11.03
CA ASN A 93 9.72 -3.95 -9.70
C ASN A 93 9.69 -5.50 -9.65
N PRO A 94 10.51 -6.14 -8.80
CA PRO A 94 10.64 -7.59 -8.78
C PRO A 94 9.35 -8.31 -8.38
N VAL A 95 8.47 -7.66 -7.61
CA VAL A 95 7.18 -8.24 -7.24
C VAL A 95 6.29 -8.19 -8.49
N ILE A 96 6.04 -6.99 -9.04
CA ILE A 96 5.12 -6.82 -10.18
C ILE A 96 5.56 -7.63 -11.41
N ASN A 97 6.86 -7.59 -11.73
CA ASN A 97 7.42 -8.29 -12.89
C ASN A 97 7.26 -9.81 -12.77
N ASN A 98 7.55 -10.39 -11.60
CA ASN A 98 7.46 -11.83 -11.39
C ASN A 98 6.03 -12.36 -11.54
N PHE A 99 5.02 -11.55 -11.23
CA PHE A 99 3.61 -11.97 -11.25
C PHE A 99 2.89 -11.64 -12.55
N GLN A 100 3.58 -11.05 -13.55
CA GLN A 100 3.07 -10.83 -14.90
C GLN A 100 1.62 -10.32 -14.92
N LEU A 101 1.35 -9.25 -14.17
CA LEU A 101 0.01 -8.66 -14.00
C LEU A 101 -0.50 -7.95 -15.27
N ASN A 102 -0.29 -8.54 -16.45
CA ASN A 102 -0.51 -7.99 -17.77
C ASN A 102 -1.94 -7.50 -17.94
N GLU A 103 -2.94 -8.30 -17.55
CA GLU A 103 -4.33 -7.86 -17.64
C GLU A 103 -4.65 -6.68 -16.70
N THR A 104 -3.97 -6.59 -15.56
CA THR A 104 -4.13 -5.44 -14.64
C THR A 104 -3.54 -4.18 -15.27
N LEU A 105 -2.37 -4.30 -15.89
CA LEU A 105 -1.72 -3.20 -16.61
C LEU A 105 -2.51 -2.75 -17.83
N VAL A 106 -3.15 -3.69 -18.57
CA VAL A 106 -4.06 -3.35 -19.67
C VAL A 106 -5.24 -2.53 -19.15
N THR A 107 -5.89 -2.95 -18.07
CA THR A 107 -7.01 -2.19 -17.47
C THR A 107 -6.59 -0.77 -17.05
N ILE A 108 -5.41 -0.60 -16.45
CA ILE A 108 -4.87 0.73 -16.11
C ILE A 108 -4.58 1.54 -17.38
N GLY A 109 -3.98 0.91 -18.39
CA GLY A 109 -3.69 1.52 -19.68
C GLY A 109 -4.95 2.02 -20.39
N ASP A 110 -6.02 1.22 -20.38
CA ASP A 110 -7.30 1.57 -20.98
C ASP A 110 -7.94 2.77 -20.25
N PHE A 111 -7.86 2.82 -18.92
CA PHE A 111 -8.31 3.97 -18.13
C PHE A 111 -7.55 5.25 -18.52
N ILE A 112 -6.21 5.20 -18.58
CA ILE A 112 -5.40 6.37 -18.90
C ILE A 112 -5.62 6.82 -20.35
N LYS A 113 -5.65 5.89 -21.30
CA LYS A 113 -5.84 6.17 -22.73
C LYS A 113 -7.26 6.60 -23.07
N GLY A 114 -8.25 6.22 -22.26
CA GLY A 114 -9.64 6.62 -22.41
C GLY A 114 -9.88 8.13 -22.35
N GLY A 115 -8.88 8.93 -21.93
CA GLY A 115 -8.83 10.37 -22.17
C GLY A 115 -9.75 11.21 -21.29
N SER A 116 -10.20 10.67 -20.16
CA SER A 116 -11.12 11.35 -19.23
C SER A 116 -10.42 12.05 -18.06
N ILE A 117 -9.09 12.02 -17.99
CA ILE A 117 -8.34 12.66 -16.90
C ILE A 117 -8.26 14.17 -17.16
N PRO A 118 -8.84 15.03 -16.31
CA PRO A 118 -8.79 16.48 -16.53
C PRO A 118 -7.35 17.00 -16.51
N LYS A 119 -7.03 17.97 -17.37
CA LYS A 119 -5.68 18.58 -17.43
C LYS A 119 -5.16 19.02 -16.06
N LYS A 120 -6.04 19.59 -15.22
CA LYS A 120 -5.69 20.00 -13.86
C LYS A 120 -5.13 18.86 -13.02
N ILE A 121 -5.63 17.64 -13.19
CA ILE A 121 -5.11 16.43 -12.51
C ILE A 121 -3.76 16.06 -13.08
N ILE A 122 -3.62 16.05 -14.41
CA ILE A 122 -2.35 15.78 -15.09
C ILE A 122 -1.26 16.72 -14.57
N ASP A 123 -1.54 18.03 -14.54
CA ASP A 123 -0.57 19.03 -14.08
C ASP A 123 -0.10 18.77 -12.65
N HIS A 124 -1.03 18.44 -11.73
CA HIS A 124 -0.66 18.15 -10.34
C HIS A 124 0.09 16.81 -10.21
N LEU A 125 -0.25 15.78 -10.99
CA LEU A 125 0.50 14.51 -11.01
C LEU A 125 1.94 14.73 -11.52
N SER A 126 2.12 15.54 -12.57
CA SER A 126 3.43 15.88 -13.10
C SER A 126 4.28 16.65 -12.10
N ILE A 127 3.71 17.62 -11.38
CA ILE A 127 4.42 18.34 -10.32
C ILE A 127 4.77 17.40 -9.16
N PHE A 128 3.84 16.53 -8.77
CA PHE A 128 4.05 15.55 -7.71
C PHE A 128 5.19 14.57 -8.04
N SER A 129 5.26 14.08 -9.27
CA SER A 129 6.30 13.12 -9.71
C SER A 129 7.71 13.71 -9.62
N HIS A 130 7.87 15.00 -9.92
CA HIS A 130 9.16 15.70 -9.85
C HIS A 130 9.56 16.07 -8.41
N LEU A 131 8.61 16.54 -7.61
CA LEU A 131 8.91 17.03 -6.25
C LEU A 131 9.04 15.92 -5.21
N ASN A 132 8.31 14.83 -5.39
CA ASN A 132 8.31 13.72 -4.46
C ASN A 132 8.30 12.37 -5.19
N PRO A 133 9.37 12.06 -5.95
CA PRO A 133 9.43 10.89 -6.82
C PRO A 133 9.24 9.57 -6.07
N SER A 134 9.72 9.48 -4.82
CA SER A 134 9.56 8.27 -4.01
C SER A 134 8.10 8.03 -3.60
N ALA A 135 7.37 9.08 -3.22
CA ALA A 135 5.94 8.96 -2.91
C ALA A 135 5.11 8.74 -4.18
N TYR A 136 5.47 9.38 -5.29
CA TYR A 136 4.82 9.15 -6.58
C TYR A 136 4.99 7.70 -7.04
N GLN A 137 6.21 7.16 -7.00
CA GLN A 137 6.47 5.75 -7.32
C GLN A 137 5.65 4.81 -6.42
N ASN A 138 5.47 5.16 -5.14
CA ASN A 138 4.61 4.38 -4.25
C ASN A 138 3.14 4.38 -4.71
N THR A 139 2.61 5.53 -5.10
CA THR A 139 1.26 5.65 -5.68
C THR A 139 1.11 4.75 -6.90
N LEU A 140 2.12 4.68 -7.78
CA LEU A 140 2.07 3.80 -8.95
C LEU A 140 2.09 2.31 -8.58
N ILE A 141 2.86 1.91 -7.56
CA ILE A 141 2.81 0.53 -7.04
C ILE A 141 1.42 0.23 -6.46
N ASN A 142 0.89 1.17 -5.66
CA ASN A 142 -0.43 1.02 -5.04
C ASN A 142 -1.54 0.92 -6.10
N LEU A 143 -1.43 1.68 -7.19
CA LEU A 143 -2.33 1.62 -8.33
C LEU A 143 -2.35 0.22 -8.95
N VAL A 144 -1.19 -0.40 -9.18
CA VAL A 144 -1.13 -1.77 -9.73
C VAL A 144 -1.73 -2.78 -8.76
N PHE A 145 -1.30 -2.78 -7.49
CA PHE A 145 -1.81 -3.75 -6.50
C PHE A 145 -3.29 -3.58 -6.19
N GLY A 146 -3.75 -2.34 -5.99
CA GLY A 146 -5.15 -2.06 -5.70
C GLY A 146 -6.06 -2.42 -6.88
N THR A 147 -5.66 -2.11 -8.12
CA THR A 147 -6.42 -2.51 -9.31
C THR A 147 -6.49 -4.04 -9.42
N HIS A 148 -5.40 -4.73 -9.11
CA HIS A 148 -5.41 -6.20 -9.09
C HIS A 148 -6.39 -6.75 -8.04
N ILE A 149 -6.45 -6.16 -6.84
CA ILE A 149 -7.44 -6.54 -5.82
C ILE A 149 -8.86 -6.40 -6.38
N GLY A 150 -9.20 -5.26 -7.00
CA GLY A 150 -10.52 -5.04 -7.59
C GLY A 150 -10.86 -6.08 -8.66
N LYS A 151 -9.92 -6.37 -9.58
CA LYS A 151 -10.11 -7.39 -10.63
C LYS A 151 -10.34 -8.79 -10.04
N ALA A 152 -9.53 -9.19 -9.06
CA ALA A 152 -9.66 -10.49 -8.42
C ALA A 152 -10.97 -10.65 -7.61
N ASN A 153 -11.59 -9.54 -7.22
CA ASN A 153 -12.91 -9.50 -6.59
C ASN A 153 -14.05 -9.26 -7.60
N ASN A 154 -13.79 -9.39 -8.90
CA ASN A 154 -14.78 -9.27 -9.99
C ASN A 154 -15.50 -7.91 -10.05
N TYR A 155 -14.79 -6.82 -9.73
CA TYR A 155 -15.33 -5.48 -9.94
C TYR A 155 -15.71 -5.26 -11.41
N SER A 156 -16.85 -4.62 -11.62
CA SER A 156 -17.30 -4.16 -12.93
C SER A 156 -16.36 -3.10 -13.52
N PRO A 157 -16.43 -2.82 -14.83
CA PRO A 157 -15.63 -1.76 -15.45
C PRO A 157 -15.81 -0.38 -14.81
N THR A 158 -17.03 -0.06 -14.34
CA THR A 158 -17.32 1.19 -13.62
C THR A 158 -16.64 1.20 -12.26
N GLU A 159 -16.77 0.14 -11.46
CA GLU A 159 -16.12 0.04 -10.15
C GLU A 159 -14.58 0.08 -10.27
N LEU A 160 -14.03 -0.54 -11.31
CA LEU A 160 -12.59 -0.47 -11.59
C LEU A 160 -12.15 0.94 -11.97
N THR A 161 -12.95 1.67 -12.76
CA THR A 161 -12.69 3.08 -13.12
C THR A 161 -12.67 3.97 -11.87
N GLU A 162 -13.64 3.78 -10.97
CA GLU A 162 -13.70 4.52 -9.71
C GLU A 162 -12.54 4.16 -8.78
N LEU A 163 -12.23 2.87 -8.62
CA LEU A 163 -11.10 2.41 -7.80
C LEU A 163 -9.77 2.94 -8.34
N ILE A 164 -9.53 2.86 -9.66
CA ILE A 164 -8.33 3.39 -10.30
C ILE A 164 -8.22 4.90 -10.06
N SER A 165 -9.32 5.64 -10.15
CA SER A 165 -9.35 7.07 -9.86
C SER A 165 -8.94 7.36 -8.40
N VAL A 166 -9.41 6.56 -7.43
CA VAL A 166 -8.98 6.69 -6.03
C VAL A 166 -7.48 6.44 -5.91
N LEU A 167 -7.02 5.26 -6.34
CA LEU A 167 -5.63 4.83 -6.18
C LEU A 167 -4.64 5.76 -6.87
N PHE A 168 -5.02 6.33 -8.00
CA PHE A 168 -4.13 7.18 -8.76
C PHE A 168 -4.06 8.61 -8.18
N PHE A 169 -5.17 9.12 -7.64
CA PHE A 169 -5.26 10.51 -7.21
C PHE A 169 -5.15 10.70 -5.68
N GLU A 170 -5.13 9.63 -4.89
CA GLU A 170 -5.11 9.69 -3.41
C GLU A 170 -4.00 10.57 -2.82
N ASN A 171 -2.83 10.60 -3.46
CA ASN A 171 -1.63 11.30 -3.01
C ASN A 171 -1.34 12.59 -3.79
N ILE A 172 -2.22 13.01 -4.69
CA ILE A 172 -2.01 14.20 -5.55
C ILE A 172 -1.88 15.51 -4.74
N GLY A 173 -2.40 15.54 -3.51
CA GLY A 173 -2.23 16.64 -2.57
C GLY A 173 -0.77 17.00 -2.27
N TYR A 174 0.16 16.05 -2.39
CA TYR A 174 1.59 16.33 -2.23
C TYR A 174 2.14 17.31 -3.27
N ALA A 175 1.48 17.48 -4.42
CA ALA A 175 1.83 18.52 -5.38
C ALA A 175 1.79 19.93 -4.78
N ARG A 176 1.02 20.15 -3.70
CA ARG A 176 0.85 21.46 -3.05
C ARG A 176 1.55 21.57 -1.69
N LEU A 177 2.05 20.47 -1.14
CA LEU A 177 2.53 20.43 0.25
C LEU A 177 4.04 20.55 0.35
N ASN A 178 4.51 21.44 1.21
CA ASN A 178 5.92 21.51 1.54
C ASN A 178 6.30 20.33 2.46
N ASN A 179 7.42 19.66 2.19
CA ASN A 179 7.97 18.60 3.04
C ASN A 179 8.28 19.06 4.48
N THR A 180 8.43 20.37 4.71
CA THR A 180 8.66 20.96 6.04
C THR A 180 7.38 21.41 6.76
N MET A 181 6.23 21.34 6.09
CA MET A 181 4.95 21.72 6.70
C MET A 181 4.60 20.75 7.83
N LYS A 182 4.44 21.30 9.05
CA LYS A 182 3.88 20.56 10.18
C LYS A 182 2.49 20.07 9.77
N ASP A 183 2.22 18.78 9.96
CA ASP A 183 0.96 18.13 9.62
C ASP A 183 0.68 17.91 8.12
N ALA A 184 1.67 18.04 7.22
CA ALA A 184 1.53 17.73 5.79
C ALA A 184 0.87 16.36 5.53
N LYS A 185 1.26 15.35 6.32
CA LYS A 185 0.66 14.01 6.26
C LYS A 185 -0.82 14.03 6.63
N LEU A 186 -1.25 14.82 7.61
CA LEU A 186 -2.66 14.85 8.04
C LEU A 186 -3.58 15.54 7.03
N VAL A 187 -3.03 16.50 6.26
CA VAL A 187 -3.84 17.34 5.37
C VAL A 187 -3.84 16.88 3.91
N HIS A 188 -2.89 16.04 3.49
CA HIS A 188 -2.83 15.61 2.09
C HIS A 188 -4.08 14.89 1.58
N PRO A 189 -4.82 14.05 2.36
CA PRO A 189 -6.03 13.40 1.85
C PRO A 189 -7.14 14.42 1.55
N ILE A 190 -7.20 15.49 2.37
CA ILE A 190 -8.16 16.60 2.21
C ILE A 190 -7.84 17.38 0.93
N LEU A 191 -6.55 17.70 0.71
CA LEU A 191 -6.10 18.40 -0.49
C LEU A 191 -6.31 17.56 -1.74
N SER A 192 -5.99 16.27 -1.71
CA SER A 192 -6.19 15.36 -2.85
C SER A 192 -7.64 15.33 -3.29
N LYS A 193 -8.57 15.14 -2.34
CA LYS A 193 -10.02 15.20 -2.62
C LYS A 193 -10.41 16.53 -3.26
N GLU A 194 -9.90 17.63 -2.73
CA GLU A 194 -10.30 18.96 -3.18
C GLU A 194 -9.74 19.29 -4.57
N ILE A 195 -8.51 18.90 -4.88
CA ILE A 195 -7.92 18.99 -6.23
C ILE A 195 -8.80 18.23 -7.23
N VAL A 196 -9.18 17.01 -6.89
CA VAL A 196 -10.02 16.12 -7.72
C VAL A 196 -11.40 16.72 -7.96
N ARG A 197 -12.05 17.20 -6.89
CA ARG A 197 -13.35 17.87 -6.96
C ARG A 197 -13.30 19.12 -7.83
N LEU A 198 -12.29 19.98 -7.63
CA LEU A 198 -12.12 21.22 -8.41
C LEU A 198 -11.69 20.97 -9.87
N ALA A 199 -11.30 19.75 -10.20
CA ALA A 199 -11.03 19.34 -11.58
C ALA A 199 -12.29 18.82 -12.31
N GLY A 200 -13.45 18.79 -11.64
CA GLY A 200 -14.73 18.37 -12.21
C GLY A 200 -15.08 16.90 -11.99
N LEU A 201 -14.32 16.16 -11.19
CA LEU A 201 -14.65 14.80 -10.81
C LEU A 201 -15.51 14.81 -9.54
N GLU A 202 -16.81 14.58 -9.69
CA GLU A 202 -17.81 14.73 -8.63
C GLU A 202 -18.31 13.42 -8.02
N SER A 203 -17.79 12.25 -8.42
CA SER A 203 -18.19 10.97 -7.83
C SER A 203 -17.94 11.01 -6.31
N LYS A 204 -19.03 11.01 -5.55
CA LYS A 204 -18.98 11.09 -4.09
C LYS A 204 -18.16 9.94 -3.50
N LEU A 205 -18.31 8.74 -4.06
CA LEU A 205 -17.59 7.53 -3.63
C LEU A 205 -16.07 7.70 -3.82
N VAL A 206 -15.65 8.20 -4.98
CA VAL A 206 -14.24 8.48 -5.28
C VAL A 206 -13.69 9.55 -4.34
N LEU A 207 -14.39 10.68 -4.21
CA LEU A 207 -13.96 11.80 -3.37
C LEU A 207 -13.87 11.42 -1.89
N GLU A 208 -14.83 10.67 -1.37
CA GLU A 208 -14.81 10.17 0.01
C GLU A 208 -13.69 9.16 0.22
N SER A 209 -13.49 8.24 -0.73
CA SER A 209 -12.41 7.25 -0.62
C SER A 209 -11.03 7.89 -0.66
N ILE A 210 -10.82 8.93 -1.47
CA ILE A 210 -9.57 9.70 -1.49
C ILE A 210 -9.32 10.39 -0.16
N GLU A 211 -10.33 10.97 0.48
CA GLU A 211 -10.14 11.59 1.80
C GLU A 211 -9.92 10.55 2.91
N GLN A 212 -10.47 9.35 2.76
CA GLN A 212 -10.39 8.26 3.73
C GLN A 212 -9.18 7.34 3.56
N HIS A 213 -8.35 7.53 2.52
CA HIS A 213 -7.30 6.56 2.17
C HIS A 213 -6.19 6.42 3.23
N GLU A 214 -6.20 7.22 4.31
CA GLU A 214 -5.31 7.12 5.48
C GLU A 214 -6.05 6.76 6.80
N GLU A 215 -7.36 6.48 6.73
CA GLU A 215 -8.20 5.99 7.83
C GLU A 215 -8.03 4.48 8.12
N LYS A 216 -8.17 4.02 9.35
CA LYS A 216 -8.05 2.57 9.68
C LYS A 216 -9.27 2.09 10.44
N LEU A 217 -9.71 0.85 10.25
CA LEU A 217 -10.95 0.34 10.88
C LEU A 217 -10.92 0.42 12.42
N ASP A 218 -9.73 0.50 13.03
CA ASP A 218 -9.54 0.68 14.47
C ASP A 218 -9.60 2.15 14.93
N GLY A 219 -9.82 3.11 14.03
CA GLY A 219 -9.87 4.55 14.29
C GLY A 219 -8.50 5.20 14.52
N SER A 220 -7.39 4.47 14.34
CA SER A 220 -6.04 5.02 14.51
C SER A 220 -5.53 5.78 13.27
N GLY A 221 -6.29 5.77 12.18
CA GLY A 221 -6.01 6.53 10.97
C GLY A 221 -6.37 8.01 11.06
N TYR A 222 -6.26 8.70 9.94
CA TYR A 222 -6.49 10.15 9.81
C TYR A 222 -7.11 10.46 8.43
N PRO A 223 -7.72 11.64 8.22
CA PRO A 223 -7.83 12.80 9.13
C PRO A 223 -8.94 12.75 10.18
N LYS A 224 -9.99 11.95 9.98
CA LYS A 224 -11.23 11.93 10.77
C LYS A 224 -11.30 10.80 11.81
N LYS A 225 -10.35 9.85 11.82
CA LYS A 225 -10.30 8.73 12.77
C LYS A 225 -11.53 7.83 12.66
N LEU A 226 -11.93 7.54 11.43
CA LEU A 226 -13.12 6.73 11.14
C LEU A 226 -12.87 5.27 11.49
N THR A 227 -13.90 4.58 11.95
CA THR A 227 -13.91 3.11 12.11
C THR A 227 -14.73 2.41 11.02
N GLN A 228 -15.43 3.19 10.19
CA GLN A 228 -16.17 2.73 9.01
C GLN A 228 -15.61 3.47 7.80
N ILE A 229 -15.08 2.70 6.85
CA ILE A 229 -14.27 3.21 5.75
C ILE A 229 -14.73 2.55 4.46
N HIS A 230 -14.82 3.32 3.39
CA HIS A 230 -15.21 2.80 2.09
C HIS A 230 -14.22 1.72 1.61
N GLU A 231 -14.72 0.74 0.87
CA GLU A 231 -13.92 -0.40 0.41
C GLU A 231 -12.72 0.03 -0.43
N TYR A 232 -12.86 1.03 -1.31
CA TYR A 232 -11.75 1.55 -2.12
C TYR A 232 -10.63 2.18 -1.29
N ALA A 233 -10.98 2.88 -0.20
CA ALA A 233 -9.99 3.41 0.74
C ALA A 233 -9.30 2.30 1.52
N GLN A 234 -10.01 1.22 1.86
CA GLN A 234 -9.37 0.03 2.44
C GLN A 234 -8.41 -0.64 1.45
N ILE A 235 -8.80 -0.79 0.18
CA ILE A 235 -7.94 -1.34 -0.88
C ILE A 235 -6.67 -0.50 -1.05
N SER A 236 -6.80 0.82 -1.08
CA SER A 236 -5.66 1.74 -1.12
C SER A 236 -4.65 1.46 0.01
N GLN A 237 -5.14 1.33 1.25
CA GLN A 237 -4.23 1.08 2.37
C GLN A 237 -3.62 -0.30 2.37
N ILE A 238 -4.38 -1.32 1.98
CA ILE A 238 -3.83 -2.65 1.77
C ILE A 238 -2.69 -2.54 0.75
N ALA A 239 -2.92 -1.90 -0.40
CA ALA A 239 -1.88 -1.72 -1.41
C ALA A 239 -0.66 -0.96 -0.87
N ASN A 240 -0.87 0.11 -0.10
CA ASN A 240 0.19 0.89 0.55
C ASN A 240 1.01 0.09 1.57
N GLN A 241 0.37 -0.79 2.34
CA GLN A 241 1.07 -1.64 3.29
C GLN A 241 1.91 -2.70 2.58
N TYR A 242 1.36 -3.30 1.53
CA TYR A 242 2.07 -4.25 0.69
C TYR A 242 3.28 -3.61 0.01
N SER A 243 3.13 -2.42 -0.58
CA SER A 243 4.23 -1.67 -1.20
C SER A 243 5.29 -1.23 -0.18
N GLN A 244 4.93 -0.91 1.06
CA GLN A 244 5.89 -0.60 2.11
C GLN A 244 6.67 -1.83 2.58
N ILE A 245 5.99 -2.96 2.81
CA ILE A 245 6.63 -4.20 3.28
C ILE A 245 7.58 -4.73 2.22
N THR A 246 7.15 -4.77 0.96
CA THR A 246 7.99 -5.20 -0.17
C THR A 246 9.25 -4.35 -0.34
N ARG A 247 9.17 -3.03 -0.12
CA ARG A 247 10.34 -2.12 -0.19
C ARG A 247 11.28 -2.24 1.01
N LYS A 248 10.75 -2.46 2.22
CA LYS A 248 11.55 -2.53 3.46
C LYS A 248 12.15 -3.92 3.70
N SER A 249 11.56 -4.95 3.13
CA SER A 249 11.99 -6.33 3.34
C SER A 249 13.35 -6.59 2.67
N LYS A 250 14.22 -7.32 3.38
CA LYS A 250 15.54 -7.72 2.87
C LYS A 250 15.45 -8.62 1.62
N ASN A 251 14.35 -9.35 1.47
CA ASN A 251 14.04 -10.17 0.30
C ASN A 251 12.52 -10.43 0.21
N ILE A 252 12.06 -10.91 -0.95
CA ILE A 252 10.66 -11.19 -1.23
C ILE A 252 10.05 -12.19 -0.24
N ASN A 253 10.79 -13.21 0.17
CA ASN A 253 10.31 -14.21 1.11
C ASN A 253 9.93 -13.57 2.46
N THR A 254 10.80 -12.70 2.98
CA THR A 254 10.52 -11.93 4.21
C THR A 254 9.26 -11.08 4.06
N ALA A 255 9.06 -10.44 2.91
CA ALA A 255 7.85 -9.66 2.64
C ALA A 255 6.59 -10.53 2.66
N ILE A 256 6.62 -11.70 2.00
CA ILE A 256 5.51 -12.66 1.96
C ILE A 256 5.13 -13.08 3.38
N GLY A 257 6.13 -13.41 4.21
CA GLY A 257 5.90 -13.78 5.59
C GLY A 257 5.28 -12.67 6.43
N GLU A 258 5.82 -11.46 6.35
CA GLU A 258 5.28 -10.29 7.06
C GLU A 258 3.82 -10.01 6.67
N LEU A 259 3.48 -10.16 5.39
CA LEU A 259 2.13 -9.91 4.87
C LEU A 259 1.13 -10.99 5.25
N TYR A 260 1.56 -12.25 5.25
CA TYR A 260 0.74 -13.35 5.73
C TYR A 260 0.33 -13.15 7.19
N LEU A 261 1.25 -12.67 8.02
CA LEU A 261 0.98 -12.41 9.43
C LEU A 261 0.09 -11.18 9.63
N LEU A 262 0.34 -10.12 8.87
CA LEU A 262 -0.46 -8.91 8.93
C LEU A 262 -1.92 -9.16 8.55
N ALA A 263 -2.17 -9.98 7.52
CA ALA A 263 -3.51 -10.34 7.09
C ALA A 263 -4.33 -11.07 8.16
N GLU A 264 -3.65 -11.74 9.10
CA GLU A 264 -4.27 -12.43 10.23
C GLU A 264 -4.45 -11.51 11.45
N GLY A 265 -4.22 -10.20 11.28
CA GLY A 265 -4.35 -9.19 12.34
C GLY A 265 -3.24 -9.28 13.39
N PHE A 266 -2.06 -9.77 13.01
CA PHE A 266 -0.96 -10.04 13.93
C PHE A 266 0.12 -8.95 13.86
N ASP A 267 0.25 -8.13 14.92
CA ASP A 267 1.40 -7.21 15.08
C ASP A 267 2.47 -7.84 15.98
N PHE A 268 3.65 -8.11 15.40
CA PHE A 268 4.80 -8.67 16.13
C PHE A 268 5.38 -7.76 17.20
N ARG A 269 5.18 -6.45 17.09
CA ARG A 269 5.76 -5.48 18.02
C ARG A 269 4.95 -5.40 19.31
N THR A 270 3.62 -5.52 19.19
CA THR A 270 2.68 -5.37 20.31
C THR A 270 2.17 -6.70 20.83
N SER A 271 2.35 -7.79 20.07
CA SER A 271 1.89 -9.14 20.41
C SER A 271 0.39 -9.29 20.67
N GLN A 272 -0.40 -8.35 20.17
CA GLN A 272 -1.85 -8.41 20.26
C GLN A 272 -2.42 -8.86 18.92
N LYS A 273 -3.46 -9.70 18.98
CA LYS A 273 -4.39 -9.82 17.86
C LYS A 273 -5.09 -8.47 17.76
N MET A 274 -4.63 -7.63 16.86
CA MET A 274 -5.31 -6.37 16.58
C MET A 274 -6.61 -6.71 15.87
N GLN A 275 -7.65 -5.89 16.09
CA GLN A 275 -8.79 -5.94 15.17
C GLN A 275 -8.22 -5.75 13.77
N ALA A 276 -8.65 -6.59 12.83
CA ALA A 276 -8.17 -6.51 11.46
C ALA A 276 -8.43 -5.08 10.98
N ILE A 277 -7.35 -4.34 10.71
CA ILE A 277 -7.43 -2.93 10.34
C ILE A 277 -8.02 -2.75 8.94
N TYR A 278 -8.14 -3.85 8.17
CA TYR A 278 -8.87 -3.95 6.90
C TYR A 278 -9.56 -5.31 6.73
N SER A 279 -10.55 -5.35 5.85
CA SER A 279 -11.24 -6.58 5.45
C SER A 279 -10.31 -7.67 4.92
N TYR A 280 -10.40 -8.88 5.49
CA TYR A 280 -9.57 -10.04 5.10
C TYR A 280 -9.72 -10.43 3.62
N HIS A 281 -10.95 -10.38 3.09
CA HIS A 281 -11.22 -10.78 1.71
C HIS A 281 -10.49 -9.90 0.68
N LEU A 282 -10.27 -8.61 0.98
CA LEU A 282 -9.54 -7.67 0.13
C LEU A 282 -8.03 -7.91 0.12
N GLN A 283 -7.48 -8.57 1.13
CA GLN A 283 -6.06 -8.88 1.22
C GLN A 283 -5.69 -10.16 0.46
N LYS A 284 -6.67 -11.07 0.30
CA LYS A 284 -6.48 -12.39 -0.32
C LYS A 284 -5.84 -12.34 -1.71
N PRO A 285 -6.18 -11.41 -2.63
CA PRO A 285 -5.55 -11.36 -3.94
C PRO A 285 -4.04 -11.11 -3.88
N LEU A 286 -3.58 -10.17 -3.05
CA LEU A 286 -2.15 -9.89 -2.94
C LEU A 286 -1.40 -10.99 -2.18
N LEU A 287 -2.04 -11.65 -1.20
CA LEU A 287 -1.49 -12.86 -0.60
C LEU A 287 -1.35 -13.99 -1.63
N ALA A 288 -2.33 -14.14 -2.53
CA ALA A 288 -2.32 -15.18 -3.55
C ALA A 288 -1.13 -14.97 -4.51
N ILE A 289 -1.00 -13.75 -5.08
CA ILE A 289 0.17 -13.29 -5.84
C ILE A 289 1.45 -13.71 -5.14
N MET A 290 1.61 -13.29 -3.89
CA MET A 290 2.82 -13.56 -3.11
C MET A 290 3.12 -15.03 -2.85
N GLN A 291 2.10 -15.88 -2.89
CA GLN A 291 2.24 -17.33 -2.75
C GLN A 291 2.45 -18.03 -4.11
N GLU A 292 2.31 -17.34 -5.24
CA GLU A 292 2.47 -17.92 -6.58
C GLU A 292 3.92 -18.30 -6.90
N SER A 293 4.92 -17.73 -6.21
CA SER A 293 6.33 -18.18 -6.32
C SER A 293 6.53 -19.66 -5.95
N ILE A 294 5.53 -20.28 -5.30
CA ILE A 294 5.47 -21.70 -4.90
C ILE A 294 4.77 -22.56 -5.98
N GLN A 295 4.45 -22.02 -7.16
CA GLN A 295 3.58 -22.71 -8.12
C GLN A 295 4.21 -23.85 -8.91
N THR A 296 5.54 -23.89 -9.08
CA THR A 296 6.15 -25.09 -9.68
C THR A 296 6.00 -26.26 -8.70
N ASP A 297 5.73 -27.46 -9.21
CA ASP A 297 5.61 -28.65 -8.37
C ASP A 297 6.88 -28.85 -7.52
N THR A 298 8.06 -28.53 -8.08
CA THR A 298 9.33 -28.55 -7.37
C THR A 298 9.38 -27.56 -6.20
N HIS A 299 8.96 -26.30 -6.37
CA HIS A 299 8.93 -25.32 -5.29
C HIS A 299 7.88 -25.68 -4.23
N ARG A 300 6.73 -26.21 -4.65
CA ARG A 300 5.67 -26.68 -3.75
C ARG A 300 6.15 -27.81 -2.87
N GLN A 301 6.81 -28.80 -3.46
CA GLN A 301 7.40 -29.92 -2.72
C GLN A 301 8.52 -29.47 -1.81
N ALA A 302 9.42 -28.58 -2.26
CA ALA A 302 10.47 -28.02 -1.42
C ALA A 302 9.89 -27.27 -0.21
N TYR A 303 8.84 -26.48 -0.41
CA TYR A 303 8.16 -25.77 0.66
C TYR A 303 7.39 -26.71 1.60
N GLY A 304 6.68 -27.70 1.07
CA GLY A 304 6.03 -28.73 1.87
C GLY A 304 7.03 -29.47 2.75
N ASN A 305 8.18 -29.87 2.19
CA ASN A 305 9.27 -30.49 2.94
C ASN A 305 9.85 -29.57 4.03
N HIS A 306 10.03 -28.28 3.73
CA HIS A 306 10.47 -27.30 4.72
C HIS A 306 9.49 -27.19 5.89
N LEU A 307 8.20 -27.00 5.60
CA LEU A 307 7.15 -26.92 6.62
C LEU A 307 7.11 -28.20 7.46
N TYR A 308 7.23 -29.37 6.82
CA TYR A 308 7.32 -30.66 7.49
C TYR A 308 8.49 -30.71 8.47
N ASP A 309 9.68 -30.29 8.04
CA ASP A 309 10.88 -30.29 8.88
C ASP A 309 10.75 -29.33 10.06
N GLN A 310 10.24 -28.11 9.85
CA GLN A 310 10.14 -27.13 10.92
C GLN A 310 9.06 -27.48 11.94
N LEU A 311 7.88 -27.88 11.48
CA LEU A 311 6.78 -28.26 12.36
C LEU A 311 7.08 -29.55 13.12
N SER A 312 7.84 -30.48 12.52
CA SER A 312 8.36 -31.64 13.26
C SER A 312 9.21 -31.24 14.46
N LYS A 313 9.99 -30.16 14.38
CA LYS A 313 10.74 -29.61 15.53
C LYS A 313 9.81 -29.03 16.59
N VAL A 314 8.77 -28.30 16.16
CA VAL A 314 7.74 -27.79 17.06
C VAL A 314 7.09 -28.95 17.82
N ILE A 315 6.76 -30.05 17.15
CA ILE A 315 6.14 -31.23 17.76
C ILE A 315 7.08 -31.93 18.74
N LYS A 316 8.35 -32.10 18.38
CA LYS A 316 9.35 -32.62 19.31
C LYS A 316 9.44 -31.77 20.57
N TRP A 317 9.44 -30.45 20.40
CA TRP A 317 9.44 -29.51 21.51
C TRP A 317 8.15 -29.59 22.33
N THR A 318 6.98 -29.68 21.72
CA THR A 318 5.72 -29.83 22.47
C THR A 318 5.65 -31.14 23.23
N ASN A 319 6.36 -32.19 22.82
CA ASN A 319 6.44 -33.45 23.55
C ASN A 319 7.43 -33.43 24.73
N THR A 320 8.21 -32.36 24.91
CA THR A 320 9.04 -32.20 26.10
C THR A 320 8.18 -31.79 27.30
N LEU A 321 8.34 -32.45 28.45
CA LEU A 321 7.68 -32.08 29.70
C LEU A 321 8.55 -31.08 30.45
N ASN A 322 8.00 -29.91 30.77
CA ASN A 322 8.67 -28.95 31.65
C ASN A 322 8.10 -29.08 33.06
N THR A 323 8.78 -29.83 33.93
CA THR A 323 8.30 -30.11 35.30
C THR A 323 8.12 -28.86 36.15
N ASN A 324 8.75 -27.75 35.78
CA ASN A 324 8.79 -26.53 36.59
C ASN A 324 7.88 -25.41 36.05
N ASN A 325 7.14 -25.65 34.94
CA ASN A 325 6.29 -24.62 34.34
C ASN A 325 4.94 -25.21 33.86
N PRO A 326 3.89 -25.19 34.72
CA PRO A 326 2.56 -25.74 34.41
C PRO A 326 1.89 -25.08 33.19
N GLU A 327 2.15 -23.79 32.99
CA GLU A 327 1.60 -22.99 31.90
C GLU A 327 2.26 -23.32 30.56
N MET A 328 3.57 -23.61 30.58
CA MET A 328 4.28 -24.21 29.45
C MET A 328 3.65 -25.54 29.04
N ASN A 329 3.42 -26.42 30.01
CA ASN A 329 2.81 -27.73 29.76
C ASN A 329 1.39 -27.61 29.20
N PHE A 330 0.59 -26.65 29.67
CA PHE A 330 -0.75 -26.38 29.15
C PHE A 330 -0.72 -25.99 27.67
N ILE A 331 0.18 -25.10 27.27
CA ILE A 331 0.26 -24.68 25.87
C ILE A 331 0.89 -25.75 24.99
N GLN A 332 1.91 -26.47 25.47
CA GLN A 332 2.42 -27.65 24.77
C GLN A 332 1.31 -28.68 24.55
N ALA A 333 0.44 -28.91 25.54
CA ALA A 333 -0.74 -29.77 25.39
C ALA A 333 -1.74 -29.23 24.36
N LYS A 334 -2.03 -27.91 24.38
CA LYS A 334 -2.93 -27.27 23.41
C LYS A 334 -2.39 -27.35 21.99
N LEU A 335 -1.09 -27.12 21.81
CA LEU A 335 -0.43 -27.30 20.52
C LEU A 335 -0.49 -28.75 20.06
N ARG A 336 -0.16 -29.73 20.93
CA ARG A 336 -0.27 -31.17 20.60
C ARG A 336 -1.68 -31.54 20.11
N SER A 337 -2.72 -31.06 20.80
CA SER A 337 -4.11 -31.31 20.41
C SER A 337 -4.51 -30.70 19.06
N THR A 338 -3.75 -29.71 18.60
CA THR A 338 -3.99 -28.99 17.34
C THR A 338 -3.14 -29.55 16.18
N LEU A 339 -2.03 -30.22 16.49
CA LEU A 339 -0.98 -30.65 15.55
C LEU A 339 -1.32 -31.91 14.73
N TRP A 340 -2.59 -32.33 14.64
CA TRP A 340 -3.01 -33.58 13.97
C TRP A 340 -2.26 -34.84 14.48
N VAL A 341 -1.75 -34.78 15.71
CA VAL A 341 -1.11 -35.90 16.39
C VAL A 341 -2.21 -36.64 17.14
N SER A 342 -2.51 -37.89 16.79
CA SER A 342 -3.40 -38.70 17.64
C SER A 342 -2.78 -38.81 19.03
N GLU A 343 -3.58 -38.85 20.10
CA GLU A 343 -3.07 -39.00 21.48
C GLU A 343 -2.12 -40.21 21.66
N SER A 344 -2.20 -41.17 20.74
CA SER A 344 -1.42 -42.41 20.69
C SER A 344 -0.20 -42.41 19.75
N SER A 345 0.00 -41.38 18.91
CA SER A 345 1.06 -41.37 17.89
C SER A 345 2.19 -40.42 18.25
N GLN A 346 3.44 -40.89 18.18
CA GLN A 346 4.63 -40.01 18.22
C GLN A 346 5.04 -39.49 16.84
N GLN A 347 4.30 -39.86 15.78
CA GLN A 347 4.55 -39.35 14.43
C GLN A 347 4.02 -37.91 14.33
N PRO A 348 4.84 -36.95 13.88
CA PRO A 348 4.45 -35.54 13.85
C PRO A 348 3.27 -35.24 12.92
N PHE A 349 3.03 -36.10 11.93
CA PHE A 349 1.93 -35.96 10.99
C PHE A 349 1.34 -37.33 10.65
N GLN A 350 0.06 -37.37 10.28
CA GLN A 350 -0.55 -38.56 9.66
C GLN A 350 -0.06 -38.80 8.22
N ILE A 351 0.58 -37.80 7.62
CA ILE A 351 1.18 -37.83 6.28
C ILE A 351 2.69 -38.09 6.44
N LYS A 352 3.25 -39.06 5.74
CA LYS A 352 4.69 -39.29 5.67
C LYS A 352 5.34 -38.32 4.68
N ARG A 353 6.63 -38.01 4.90
CA ARG A 353 7.40 -37.09 4.03
C ARG A 353 7.35 -37.49 2.56
N GLU A 354 7.39 -38.79 2.27
CA GLU A 354 7.41 -39.33 0.92
C GLU A 354 6.09 -39.09 0.17
N GLU A 355 4.98 -38.94 0.91
CA GLU A 355 3.65 -38.65 0.35
C GLU A 355 3.54 -37.20 -0.15
N LEU A 356 4.45 -36.31 0.28
CA LEU A 356 4.54 -34.94 -0.25
C LEU A 356 5.04 -34.89 -1.70
N LYS A 357 5.49 -36.02 -2.28
CA LYS A 357 5.75 -36.11 -3.73
C LYS A 357 4.47 -36.02 -4.56
N ASP A 358 3.32 -36.33 -3.97
CA ASP A 358 2.03 -36.09 -4.60
C ASP A 358 1.65 -34.62 -4.45
N ASN A 359 1.36 -33.96 -5.57
CA ASN A 359 1.08 -32.53 -5.61
C ASN A 359 -0.19 -32.13 -4.86
N GLN A 360 -1.21 -32.98 -4.85
CA GLN A 360 -2.48 -32.72 -4.18
C GLN A 360 -2.31 -32.88 -2.67
N VAL A 361 -1.63 -33.95 -2.22
CA VAL A 361 -1.28 -34.18 -0.83
C VAL A 361 -0.39 -33.05 -0.31
N CYS A 362 0.65 -32.67 -1.05
CA CYS A 362 1.54 -31.57 -0.68
C CYS A 362 0.80 -30.23 -0.55
N LYS A 363 -0.16 -29.96 -1.44
CA LYS A 363 -1.01 -28.76 -1.39
C LYS A 363 -1.90 -28.76 -0.15
N MET A 364 -2.56 -29.88 0.15
CA MET A 364 -3.39 -30.02 1.36
C MET A 364 -2.55 -29.83 2.63
N PHE A 365 -1.43 -30.56 2.73
CA PHE A 365 -0.48 -30.43 3.82
C PHE A 365 -0.01 -28.99 4.02
N THR A 366 0.39 -28.32 2.94
CA THR A 366 0.88 -26.93 3.00
C THR A 366 -0.18 -25.97 3.55
N ASN A 367 -1.43 -26.13 3.13
CA ASN A 367 -2.53 -25.29 3.62
C ASN A 367 -2.78 -25.49 5.12
N ASP A 368 -2.77 -26.73 5.59
CA ASP A 368 -2.99 -27.04 7.01
C ASP A 368 -1.78 -26.66 7.87
N ALA A 369 -0.57 -26.91 7.39
CA ALA A 369 0.67 -26.47 8.02
C ALA A 369 0.72 -24.95 8.20
N ARG A 370 0.24 -24.16 7.22
CA ARG A 370 0.15 -22.70 7.34
C ARG A 370 -0.80 -22.25 8.46
N ARG A 371 -1.99 -22.85 8.54
CA ARG A 371 -2.96 -22.58 9.63
C ARG A 371 -2.35 -22.85 11.00
N LEU A 372 -1.59 -23.93 11.09
CA LEU A 372 -0.91 -24.32 12.30
C LEU A 372 0.24 -23.36 12.68
N VAL A 373 1.02 -22.86 11.71
CA VAL A 373 2.04 -21.85 11.98
C VAL A 373 1.41 -20.57 12.56
N LEU A 374 0.21 -20.18 12.12
CA LEU A 374 -0.53 -19.06 12.72
C LEU A 374 -0.94 -19.33 14.17
N GLN A 375 -1.32 -20.56 14.49
CA GLN A 375 -1.64 -20.90 15.88
C GLN A 375 -0.38 -20.90 16.75
N ILE A 376 0.75 -21.41 16.25
CA ILE A 376 2.03 -21.37 16.95
C ILE A 376 2.49 -19.93 17.18
N SER A 377 2.32 -19.04 16.21
CA SER A 377 2.68 -17.62 16.36
C SER A 377 1.85 -16.93 17.44
N GLN A 378 0.55 -17.26 17.57
CA GLN A 378 -0.31 -16.79 18.65
C GLN A 378 0.20 -17.25 20.04
N PHE A 379 0.65 -18.50 20.17
CA PHE A 379 1.17 -19.03 21.43
C PHE A 379 2.54 -18.45 21.81
N ALA A 380 3.49 -18.40 20.88
CA ALA A 380 4.81 -17.82 21.17
C ALA A 380 4.73 -16.35 21.59
N ASN A 381 3.72 -15.63 21.09
CA ASN A 381 3.40 -14.27 21.53
C ASN A 381 3.04 -14.19 23.02
N TYR A 382 2.13 -15.07 23.46
CA TYR A 382 1.68 -15.14 24.85
C TYR A 382 2.86 -15.33 25.81
N PHE A 383 3.78 -16.24 25.48
CA PHE A 383 4.96 -16.51 26.31
C PHE A 383 5.97 -15.37 26.36
N ASN A 384 6.25 -14.74 25.21
CA ASN A 384 7.25 -13.68 25.14
C ASN A 384 6.85 -12.44 25.95
N GLN A 385 5.55 -12.13 26.06
CA GLN A 385 5.07 -10.92 26.74
C GLN A 385 4.49 -11.14 28.14
N ILE A 386 3.66 -12.16 28.35
CA ILE A 386 2.99 -12.37 29.65
C ILE A 386 3.95 -13.03 30.64
N LEU A 387 4.78 -13.93 30.14
CA LEU A 387 5.65 -14.76 30.97
C LEU A 387 7.12 -14.34 30.90
N HIS A 388 7.45 -13.35 30.05
CA HIS A 388 8.81 -12.94 29.72
C HIS A 388 9.75 -14.12 29.44
N TYR A 389 9.19 -15.21 28.90
CA TYR A 389 9.86 -16.48 28.75
C TYR A 389 9.96 -16.80 27.27
N PRO A 390 11.11 -16.57 26.62
CA PRO A 390 11.24 -16.90 25.21
C PRO A 390 11.06 -18.40 25.03
N ILE A 391 10.04 -18.83 24.28
CA ILE A 391 10.01 -20.23 23.84
C ILE A 391 11.29 -20.44 23.04
N LYS A 392 12.03 -21.49 23.40
CA LYS A 392 13.18 -21.93 22.63
C LYS A 392 12.86 -23.27 22.00
N ILE A 393 12.79 -23.30 20.67
CA ILE A 393 12.70 -24.53 19.89
C ILE A 393 14.11 -24.79 19.37
N ASP A 394 14.71 -25.92 19.73
CA ASP A 394 16.12 -26.25 19.45
C ASP A 394 17.10 -25.14 19.89
N ASN A 395 16.91 -24.58 21.09
CA ASN A 395 17.69 -23.45 21.64
C ASN A 395 17.56 -22.12 20.89
N ILE A 396 16.70 -22.02 19.87
CA ILE A 396 16.44 -20.78 19.14
C ILE A 396 15.19 -20.11 19.72
N SER A 397 15.32 -18.86 20.17
CA SER A 397 14.19 -18.07 20.62
C SER A 397 13.17 -17.88 19.49
N THR A 398 11.90 -18.20 19.75
CA THR A 398 10.78 -17.99 18.81
C THR A 398 10.45 -16.50 18.72
N ASN A 399 11.25 -15.77 17.95
CA ASN A 399 11.07 -14.35 17.66
C ASN A 399 10.50 -14.16 16.23
N LYS A 400 10.32 -12.90 15.81
CA LYS A 400 9.87 -12.55 14.46
C LYS A 400 10.64 -13.30 13.37
N GLU A 401 11.96 -13.38 13.47
CA GLU A 401 12.79 -14.05 12.46
C GLU A 401 12.58 -15.56 12.41
N TYR A 402 12.31 -16.21 13.55
CA TYR A 402 11.96 -17.63 13.60
C TYR A 402 10.63 -17.90 12.88
N PHE A 403 9.61 -17.07 13.12
CA PHE A 403 8.31 -17.20 12.45
C PHE A 403 8.37 -16.89 10.96
N LEU A 404 9.14 -15.87 10.57
CA LEU A 404 9.41 -15.61 9.16
C LEU A 404 10.12 -16.81 8.51
N LYS A 405 11.09 -17.45 9.17
CA LYS A 405 11.71 -18.68 8.67
C LYS A 405 10.71 -19.83 8.54
N LEU A 406 9.71 -19.93 9.42
CA LEU A 406 8.67 -20.98 9.34
C LEU A 406 7.77 -20.82 8.11
N ILE A 407 7.29 -19.61 7.86
CA ILE A 407 6.31 -19.35 6.78
C ILE A 407 6.96 -19.13 5.42
N ASN A 408 8.23 -18.75 5.37
CA ASN A 408 8.90 -18.44 4.13
C ASN A 408 9.17 -19.71 3.31
N PRO A 409 8.76 -19.75 2.03
CA PRO A 409 9.28 -20.75 1.11
C PRO A 409 10.80 -20.57 0.99
N ILE A 410 11.56 -21.66 1.16
CA ILE A 410 13.02 -21.62 1.20
C ILE A 410 13.61 -21.17 -0.15
N ILE A 411 14.70 -20.42 0.01
CA ILE A 411 15.88 -20.15 -0.85
C ILE A 411 15.99 -21.00 -2.11
#